data_AF-C8N717-F1
#
_entry.id   AF-C8N717-F1
#
_cell.length_a   1.000
_cell.length_b   1.000
_cell.length_c   1.000
_cell.angle_alpha   90.00
_cell.angle_beta   90.00
_cell.angle_gamma   90.00
#
_symmetry.space_group_name_H-M   'P 1'
#
loop_
_entity.id
_entity.type
_entity.pdbx_description
1 polymer ?
#
loop_
_entity_poly.entity_id
_entity_poly.type
_entity_poly.pdbx_seq_one_letter_code
_entity_poly.pdbx_strand_id
1 'polypeptide(L)' 'MRLLTIRAARAYATALLTRYHLPTAPLHIEEANGCYGIQSPACRLIVGGDGRVLYMRGRS' A
#
# COMPACT_ATOMS: atom_id res chain seq x y z
N MET A 1 -11.20 -5.00 5.95
CA MET A 1 -11.43 -3.54 6.11
C MET A 1 -11.50 -2.98 4.71
N ARG A 2 -12.63 -2.40 4.29
CA ARG A 2 -12.80 -2.00 2.88
C ARG A 2 -12.06 -0.67 2.61
N LEU A 3 -11.08 -0.69 1.72
CA LEU A 3 -10.37 0.50 1.24
C LEU A 3 -11.20 1.08 0.10
N LEU A 4 -12.02 2.09 0.42
CA LEU A 4 -12.93 2.73 -0.54
C LEU A 4 -12.33 3.97 -1.20
N THR A 5 -11.16 4.41 -0.75
CA THR A 5 -10.53 5.65 -1.22
C THR A 5 -9.00 5.51 -1.20
N ILE A 6 -8.34 6.31 -2.04
CA ILE A 6 -6.88 6.47 -2.03
C ILE A 6 -6.38 6.91 -0.64
N ARG A 7 -7.14 7.75 0.09
CA ARG A 7 -6.79 8.18 1.45
C ARG A 7 -6.79 7.01 2.43
N ALA A 8 -7.79 6.12 2.35
CA ALA A 8 -7.84 4.92 3.17
C ALA A 8 -6.71 3.94 2.82
N ALA A 9 -6.43 3.75 1.52
CA ALA A 9 -5.30 2.94 1.05
C ALA A 9 -3.97 3.49 1.54
N ARG A 10 -3.77 4.81 1.53
CA ARG A 10 -2.59 5.47 2.08
C ARG A 10 -2.43 5.19 3.57
N ALA A 11 -3.48 5.41 4.37
CA ALA A 11 -3.43 5.17 5.81
C ALA A 11 -3.10 3.69 6.12
N TYR A 12 -3.72 2.76 5.39
CA TYR A 12 -3.44 1.33 5.51
C TYR A 12 -1.99 1.00 5.15
N ALA A 13 -1.49 1.51 4.02
CA ALA A 13 -0.11 1.32 3.59
C ALA A 13 0.90 1.87 4.60
N THR A 14 0.66 3.08 5.12
CA THR A 14 1.49 3.67 6.19
C THR A 14 1.52 2.77 7.41
N ALA A 15 0.36 2.32 7.91
CA ALA A 15 0.30 1.44 9.07
C ALA A 15 1.04 0.11 8.85
N LEU A 16 0.91 -0.49 7.65
CA LEU A 16 1.62 -1.70 7.28
C LEU A 16 3.13 -1.48 7.25
N LEU A 17 3.60 -0.42 6.59
CA LEU A 17 5.03 -0.09 6.48
C LEU A 17 5.64 0.23 7.84
N THR A 18 4.92 0.96 8.72
CA THR A 18 5.35 1.22 10.10
C THR A 18 5.56 -0.07 10.88
N ARG A 19 4.66 -1.05 10.75
CA ARG A 19 4.80 -2.36 11.42
C ARG A 19 6.08 -3.09 11.03
N TYR A 20 6.52 -2.93 9.77
CA TYR A 20 7.74 -3.53 9.26
C TYR A 20 8.97 -2.61 9.34
N HIS A 21 8.86 -1.47 10.03
CA HIS A 21 9.96 -0.49 10.15
C HIS A 21 10.49 -0.02 8.79
N LEU A 22 9.61 0.04 7.79
CA LEU A 22 9.93 0.48 6.44
C LEU A 22 9.62 1.98 6.26
N PRO A 23 10.31 2.68 5.34
CA PRO A 23 10.00 4.06 4.98
C PRO A 23 8.53 4.24 4.56
N THR A 24 7.84 5.13 5.25
CA THR A 24 6.41 5.42 5.05
C THR A 24 6.14 6.58 4.10
N ALA A 25 7.18 7.26 3.62
CA ALA A 25 7.09 8.35 2.67
C ALA A 25 8.37 8.45 1.80
N PRO A 26 8.28 8.95 0.56
CA PRO A 26 7.04 9.26 -0.17
C PRO A 26 6.24 7.99 -0.55
N LEU A 27 4.91 8.10 -0.64
CA LEU A 27 4.04 7.03 -1.16
C LEU A 27 3.32 7.50 -2.41
N HIS A 28 3.59 6.81 -3.52
CA HIS A 28 2.80 6.91 -4.74
C HIS A 28 1.71 5.84 -4.72
N ILE A 29 0.46 6.22 -4.97
CA ILE A 29 -0.68 5.31 -4.90
C ILE A 29 -1.55 5.51 -6.12
N GLU A 30 -1.82 4.43 -6.83
CA GLU A 30 -2.71 4.38 -7.98
C GLU A 30 -3.83 3.38 -7.70
N GLU A 31 -5.04 3.70 -8.16
CA GLU A 31 -6.18 2.79 -8.11
C GLU A 31 -6.44 2.23 -9.50
N ALA A 32 -6.53 0.91 -9.61
CA ALA A 32 -6.92 0.22 -10.83
C ALA A 32 -7.68 -1.06 -10.49
N ASN A 33 -8.81 -1.30 -11.16
CA ASN A 33 -9.63 -2.51 -11.02
C ASN A 33 -9.98 -2.87 -9.57
N GLY A 34 -10.32 -1.87 -8.75
CA GLY A 34 -10.67 -2.06 -7.33
C GLY A 34 -9.50 -2.46 -6.43
N CYS A 35 -8.26 -2.30 -6.90
CA CYS A 35 -7.03 -2.52 -6.15
C CYS A 35 -6.21 -1.22 -6.09
N TYR A 36 -5.33 -1.15 -5.10
CA TYR A 36 -4.40 -0.06 -4.87
C TYR A 36 -2.97 -0.52 -5.09
N GLY A 37 -2.33 -0.02 -6.14
CA GLY A 37 -0.89 -0.13 -6.34
C GLY A 37 -0.19 0.93 -5.51
N ILE A 38 0.69 0.52 -4.60
CA ILE A 38 1.41 1.41 -3.70
C ILE A 38 2.91 1.23 -3.91
N GLN A 39 3.61 2.34 -4.13
CA GLN A 39 5.05 2.37 -4.31
C GLN A 39 5.68 3.23 -3.22
N SER A 40 6.52 2.60 -2.40
CA SER A 40 7.38 3.24 -1.40
C SER A 40 8.85 3.16 -1.82
N PRO A 41 9.77 3.86 -1.13
CA PRO A 41 11.20 3.74 -1.40
C PRO A 41 11.72 2.31 -1.23
N ALA A 42 11.17 1.57 -0.25
CA ALA A 42 11.66 0.24 0.10
C ALA A 42 10.90 -0.90 -0.56
N CYS A 43 9.67 -0.69 -1.05
CA CYS A 43 8.88 -1.78 -1.61
C CYS A 43 7.80 -1.33 -2.60
N ARG A 44 7.30 -2.30 -3.36
CA ARG A 44 6.06 -2.20 -4.12
C ARG A 44 5.02 -3.14 -3.51
N LEU A 45 3.78 -2.64 -3.39
CA LEU A 45 2.66 -3.31 -2.76
C LEU A 45 1.45 -3.25 -3.71
N ILE A 46 0.65 -4.31 -3.75
CA ILE A 46 -0.70 -4.27 -4.30
C ILE A 46 -1.64 -4.71 -3.19
N VAL A 47 -2.63 -3.87 -2.88
CA VAL A 47 -3.62 -4.15 -1.85
C VAL A 47 -5.00 -4.14 -2.51
N GLY A 48 -5.77 -5.21 -2.31
CA GLY A 48 -7.16 -5.26 -2.77
C GLY A 48 -8.03 -4.26 -2.01
N GLY A 49 -9.13 -3.82 -2.62
CA GLY A 49 -10.11 -2.96 -1.97
C GLY A 49 -10.75 -3.55 -0.70
N ASP A 50 -10.56 -4.85 -0.43
CA ASP A 50 -10.96 -5.53 0.80
C ASP A 50 -9.91 -5.45 1.94
N GLY A 51 -8.73 -4.89 1.63
CA GLY A 51 -7.60 -4.74 2.53
C GLY A 51 -6.66 -5.94 2.56
N ARG A 52 -6.78 -6.92 1.64
CA ARG A 52 -5.81 -8.02 1.51
C ARG A 52 -4.59 -7.55 0.73
N VAL A 53 -3.40 -7.91 1.20
CA VAL A 53 -2.15 -7.71 0.44
C VAL A 53 -2.09 -8.80 -0.62
N LEU A 54 -2.21 -8.40 -1.89
CA LEU A 54 -2.17 -9.30 -3.05
C LEU A 54 -0.74 -9.49 -3.55
N TYR A 55 0.12 -8.50 -3.33
CA TYR A 55 1.52 -8.54 -3.74
C TYR A 55 2.36 -7.65 -2.83
N MET A 56 3.57 -8.11 -2.51
CA MET A 56 4.60 -7.31 -1.86
C MET A 56 5.97 -7.74 -2.36
N ARG A 57 6.77 -6.77 -2.80
CA ARG A 57 8.17 -7.00 -3.20
C ARG A 57 9.06 -5.89 -2.68
N GLY A 58 10.11 -6.28 -1.95
CA GLY A 58 11.17 -5.37 -1.54
C GLY A 58 12.00 -4.88 -2.73
N ARG A 59 12.48 -3.64 -2.64
CA ARG A 59 13.54 -3.12 -3.50
C ARG A 59 14.86 -3.36 -2.78
N SER A 60 15.55 -4.42 -3.20
CA SER A 60 16.96 -4.69 -2.86
C SER A 60 17.87 -3.77 -3.66
#